data_AF-A0A7K4MQ06-F1
#
_entry.id   AF-A0A7K4MQ06-F1
#
_cell.length_a   1.000
_cell.length_b   1.000
_cell.length_c   1.000
_cell.angle_alpha   90.00
_cell.angle_beta   90.00
_cell.angle_gamma   90.00
#
_symmetry.space_group_name_H-M   'P 1'
#
loop_
_entity.id
_entity.type
_entity.pdbx_description
1 polymer ?
#
loop_
_entity_poly.entity_id
_entity_poly.type
_entity_poly.pdbx_seq_one_letter_code
_entity_poly.pdbx_strand_id
1 'polypeptide(L)'
;MSLQIIPIKTQKEIGLDVNLVDLILESSEINDGDILVFSQKIVSKNEGRVLSLSSVNPSLLANGIASSYGKDPRLVELILSESKRIVRMENGIIIVETKHGFVCANAGIDESNVQDGYATLLPDDPDK
;
A
#
# COMPACT_ATOMS: atom_id res chain seq x y z
N MET A 1 -23.16 -27.30 -0.52
CA MET A 1 -22.78 -25.88 -0.63
C MET A 1 -21.62 -25.79 -1.61
N SER A 2 -21.67 -24.86 -2.55
CA SER A 2 -20.56 -24.58 -3.47
C SER A 2 -20.03 -23.18 -3.18
N LEU A 3 -18.72 -23.05 -3.00
CA LEU A 3 -18.04 -21.76 -2.93
C LEU A 3 -17.87 -21.22 -4.37
N GLN A 4 -18.14 -19.94 -4.57
CA GLN A 4 -17.87 -19.22 -5.81
C GLN A 4 -16.92 -18.06 -5.53
N ILE A 5 -16.00 -17.81 -6.45
CA ILE A 5 -15.09 -16.65 -6.42
C ILE A 5 -15.32 -15.89 -7.71
N ILE A 6 -15.90 -14.70 -7.58
CA ILE A 6 -16.33 -13.89 -8.72
C ILE A 6 -15.45 -12.64 -8.78
N PRO A 7 -14.69 -12.40 -9.87
CA PRO A 7 -13.89 -11.20 -9.99
C PRO A 7 -14.78 -9.98 -10.30
N ILE A 8 -14.58 -8.90 -9.55
CA ILE A 8 -15.17 -7.60 -9.85
C ILE A 8 -14.34 -6.92 -10.94
N LYS A 9 -14.92 -6.73 -12.13
CA LYS A 9 -14.24 -6.13 -13.29
C LYS A 9 -14.56 -4.64 -13.36
N THR A 10 -13.52 -3.81 -13.38
CA THR A 10 -13.64 -2.37 -13.62
C THR A 10 -12.84 -1.96 -14.86
N GLN A 11 -13.35 -0.98 -15.61
CA GLN A 11 -12.60 -0.30 -16.69
C GLN A 11 -11.99 1.03 -16.23
N LYS A 12 -12.30 1.48 -15.01
CA LYS A 12 -11.84 2.75 -14.45
C LYS A 12 -10.61 2.51 -13.57
N GLU A 13 -9.58 3.34 -13.75
CA GLU A 13 -8.47 3.45 -12.79
C GLU A 13 -9.02 4.03 -11.48
N ILE A 14 -8.62 3.45 -10.35
CA ILE A 14 -9.09 3.91 -9.04
C ILE A 14 -8.27 5.11 -8.61
N GLY A 15 -8.93 6.26 -8.45
CA GLY A 15 -8.37 7.49 -7.92
C GLY A 15 -9.08 7.96 -6.65
N LEU A 16 -8.76 9.19 -6.24
CA LEU A 16 -9.38 9.89 -5.11
C LEU A 16 -10.87 10.18 -5.29
N ASP A 17 -11.32 10.25 -6.54
CA ASP A 17 -12.65 10.67 -6.97
C ASP A 17 -13.62 9.49 -7.17
N VAL A 18 -13.15 8.26 -6.99
CA VAL A 18 -13.94 7.06 -7.25
C VAL A 18 -14.69 6.62 -6.00
N ASN A 19 -16.01 6.45 -6.07
CA ASN A 19 -16.75 5.75 -5.03
C ASN A 19 -16.62 4.23 -5.25
N LEU A 20 -15.91 3.54 -4.37
CA LEU A 20 -15.70 2.10 -4.46
C LEU A 20 -17.02 1.31 -4.33
N VAL A 21 -17.97 1.78 -3.51
CA VAL A 21 -19.26 1.11 -3.32
C VAL A 21 -20.06 1.12 -4.61
N ASP A 22 -20.21 2.30 -5.22
CA ASP A 22 -20.94 2.44 -6.47
C ASP A 22 -20.31 1.58 -7.58
N LEU A 23 -18.98 1.56 -7.65
CA LEU A 23 -18.25 0.74 -8.62
C LEU A 23 -18.56 -0.77 -8.48
N ILE A 24 -18.66 -1.27 -7.25
CA ILE A 24 -18.96 -2.68 -6.98
C ILE A 24 -20.40 -2.99 -7.36
N LEU A 25 -21.35 -2.14 -6.93
CA LEU A 25 -22.78 -2.33 -7.19
C LEU A 25 -23.13 -2.22 -8.68
N GLU A 26 -22.39 -1.42 -9.45
CA GLU A 26 -22.49 -1.37 -10.92
C GLU A 26 -21.96 -2.64 -11.60
N SER A 27 -21.05 -3.38 -10.93
CA SER A 27 -20.31 -4.49 -11.52
C SER A 27 -20.87 -5.88 -11.16
N SER A 28 -21.57 -6.01 -10.03
CA SER A 28 -22.06 -7.30 -9.54
C SER A 28 -23.23 -7.15 -8.56
N GLU A 29 -24.13 -8.13 -8.55
CA GLU A 29 -25.14 -8.27 -7.50
C GLU A 29 -24.50 -8.86 -6.24
N ILE A 30 -24.71 -8.20 -5.10
CA ILE A 30 -24.19 -8.63 -3.80
C ILE A 30 -25.34 -9.15 -2.95
N ASN A 31 -25.18 -10.35 -2.41
CA ASN A 31 -26.16 -11.03 -1.59
C ASN A 31 -25.74 -11.07 -0.11
N ASP A 32 -26.71 -11.29 0.77
CA ASP A 32 -26.43 -11.47 2.19
C ASP A 32 -25.50 -12.67 2.42
N GLY A 33 -24.45 -12.47 3.21
CA GLY A 33 -23.41 -13.47 3.48
C GLY A 33 -22.25 -13.52 2.47
N ASP A 34 -22.28 -12.70 1.40
CA ASP A 34 -21.14 -12.56 0.50
C ASP A 34 -19.95 -11.88 1.19
N ILE A 35 -18.73 -12.25 0.76
CA ILE A 35 -17.47 -11.65 1.26
C ILE A 35 -16.83 -10.86 0.14
N LEU A 36 -16.68 -9.54 0.36
CA LEU A 36 -15.93 -8.66 -0.52
C LEU A 36 -14.45 -8.68 -0.12
N VAL A 37 -13.57 -8.90 -1.09
CA VAL A 37 -12.12 -8.92 -0.87
C VAL A 37 -11.48 -7.86 -1.75
N PHE A 38 -10.75 -6.94 -1.12
CA PHE A 38 -10.03 -5.87 -1.81
C PHE A 38 -8.54 -6.03 -1.64
N SER A 39 -7.79 -5.71 -2.70
CA SER A 39 -6.37 -5.44 -2.53
C SER A 39 -6.19 -4.10 -1.81
N GLN A 40 -5.21 -3.99 -0.91
CA GLN A 40 -4.97 -2.74 -0.16
C GLN A 40 -4.83 -1.51 -1.08
N LYS A 41 -4.25 -1.69 -2.28
CA LYS A 41 -3.87 -0.61 -3.18
C LYS A 41 -5.06 0.23 -3.65
N ILE A 42 -6.22 -0.38 -3.89
CA ILE A 42 -7.39 0.39 -4.33
C ILE A 42 -7.93 1.27 -3.19
N VAL A 43 -7.85 0.78 -1.95
CA VAL A 43 -8.25 1.52 -0.76
C VAL A 43 -7.26 2.67 -0.53
N SER A 44 -5.96 2.37 -0.56
CA SER A 44 -4.89 3.36 -0.43
C SER A 44 -4.97 4.47 -1.48
N LYS A 45 -5.28 4.15 -2.73
CA LYS A 45 -5.48 5.17 -3.79
C LYS A 45 -6.68 6.06 -3.49
N ASN A 46 -7.77 5.48 -3.00
CA ASN A 46 -8.98 6.22 -2.66
C ASN A 46 -8.81 7.12 -1.43
N GLU A 47 -7.99 6.69 -0.47
CA GLU A 47 -7.59 7.47 0.71
C GLU A 47 -6.49 8.51 0.43
N GLY A 48 -5.97 8.59 -0.80
CA GLY A 48 -4.89 9.52 -1.15
C GLY A 48 -3.53 9.13 -0.60
N ARG A 49 -3.34 7.85 -0.25
CA ARG A 49 -2.09 7.28 0.28
C ARG A 49 -1.06 7.03 -0.84
N VAL A 50 -1.04 7.87 -1.87
CA VAL A 50 -0.08 7.84 -2.99
C VAL A 50 0.77 9.09 -2.92
N LEU A 51 2.06 8.92 -2.65
CA LEU A 51 2.99 10.03 -2.43
C LEU A 51 4.03 10.10 -3.53
N SER A 52 4.37 11.32 -3.94
CA SER A 52 5.54 11.54 -4.80
C SER A 52 6.80 11.33 -3.98
N LEU A 53 7.73 10.50 -4.45
CA LEU A 53 9.04 10.38 -3.80
C LEU A 53 9.79 11.71 -3.81
N SER A 54 9.58 12.56 -4.83
CA SER A 54 10.24 13.86 -4.94
C SER A 54 9.88 14.85 -3.82
N SER A 55 8.73 14.68 -3.15
CA SER A 55 8.33 15.54 -2.02
C SER A 55 8.85 15.04 -0.66
N VAL A 56 9.51 13.88 -0.62
CA VAL A 56 10.05 13.30 0.61
C VAL A 56 11.46 13.81 0.85
N ASN A 57 11.72 14.32 2.06
CA ASN A 57 13.05 14.75 2.49
C ASN A 57 13.66 13.67 3.41
N PRO A 58 14.64 12.88 2.93
CA PRO A 58 15.18 11.75 3.70
C PRO A 58 16.00 12.20 4.91
N SER A 59 15.80 11.53 6.04
CA SER A 59 16.60 11.70 7.25
C SER A 59 18.02 11.15 7.08
N LEU A 60 18.93 11.50 8.00
CA LEU A 60 20.29 10.93 8.02
C LEU A 60 20.27 9.40 8.17
N LEU A 61 19.32 8.88 8.96
CA LEU A 61 19.12 7.44 9.13
C LEU A 61 18.69 6.78 7.81
N ALA A 62 17.71 7.36 7.11
CA ALA A 62 17.24 6.85 5.83
C ALA A 62 18.36 6.86 4.79
N ASN A 63 19.16 7.93 4.71
CA ASN A 63 20.32 8.00 3.83
C ASN A 63 21.37 6.92 4.13
N GLY A 64 21.69 6.69 5.40
CA GLY A 64 22.66 5.66 5.81
C GLY A 64 22.20 4.25 5.45
N ILE A 65 20.93 3.92 5.70
CA ILE A 65 20.33 2.64 5.33
C ILE A 65 20.29 2.49 3.81
N ALA A 66 19.80 3.50 3.09
CA ALA A 66 19.71 3.49 1.64
C ALA A 66 21.06 3.25 0.96
N SER A 67 22.11 3.92 1.42
CA SER A 67 23.48 3.72 0.91
C SER A 67 24.00 2.30 1.16
N SER A 68 23.70 1.71 2.33
CA SER A 68 24.17 0.37 2.70
C SER A 68 23.42 -0.75 1.98
N TYR A 69 22.17 -0.50 1.59
CA TYR A 69 21.24 -1.52 1.05
C TYR A 69 20.82 -1.25 -0.40
N GLY A 70 21.42 -0.28 -1.08
CA GLY A 70 21.18 0.03 -2.49
C GLY A 70 19.74 0.45 -2.78
N LYS A 71 19.15 1.28 -1.92
CA LYS A 71 17.76 1.77 -2.05
C LYS A 71 17.68 3.26 -2.29
N ASP A 72 16.53 3.72 -2.74
CA ASP A 72 16.19 5.13 -2.74
C ASP A 72 16.02 5.63 -1.28
N PRO A 73 16.76 6.65 -0.83
CA PRO A 73 16.62 7.18 0.53
C PRO A 73 15.23 7.74 0.81
N ARG A 74 14.50 8.21 -0.20
CA ARG A 74 13.12 8.71 -0.09
C ARG A 74 12.14 7.58 0.21
N LEU A 75 12.32 6.43 -0.45
CA LEU A 75 11.55 5.24 -0.14
C LEU A 75 11.86 4.73 1.27
N VAL A 76 13.15 4.68 1.64
CA VAL A 76 13.55 4.27 2.99
C VAL A 76 12.95 5.19 4.06
N GLU A 77 12.92 6.50 3.82
CA GLU A 77 12.27 7.45 4.73
C GLU A 77 10.78 7.12 4.93
N LEU A 78 10.04 6.82 3.85
CA LEU A 78 8.64 6.40 3.97
C LEU A 78 8.49 5.07 4.72
N ILE A 79 9.37 4.10 4.46
CA ILE A 79 9.37 2.81 5.18
C ILE A 79 9.55 3.06 6.68
N LEU A 80 10.53 3.86 7.07
CA LEU A 80 10.81 4.17 8.47
C LEU A 80 9.65 4.95 9.10
N SER A 81 9.07 5.91 8.39
CA SER A 81 7.99 6.74 8.91
C SER A 81 6.70 5.94 9.14
N GLU A 82 6.47 4.85 8.40
CA GLU A 82 5.33 3.94 8.59
C GLU A 82 5.63 2.69 9.46
N SER A 83 6.81 2.66 10.08
CA SER A 83 7.26 1.54 10.92
C SER A 83 7.34 1.91 12.39
N LYS A 84 7.00 0.94 13.27
CA LYS A 84 7.33 0.99 14.70
C LYS A 84 8.79 0.64 14.96
N ARG A 85 9.29 -0.38 14.25
CA ARG A 85 10.68 -0.85 14.36
C ARG A 85 11.09 -1.66 13.15
N ILE A 86 12.40 -1.71 12.92
CA ILE A 86 13.01 -2.64 11.98
C ILE A 86 13.09 -4.02 12.66
N VAL A 87 12.63 -5.05 11.95
CA VAL A 87 12.67 -6.45 12.40
C VAL A 87 13.92 -7.14 11.85
N ARG A 88 14.25 -6.90 10.57
CA ARG A 88 15.44 -7.46 9.90
C ARG A 88 15.83 -6.59 8.71
N MET A 89 17.12 -6.49 8.41
CA MET A 89 17.61 -5.93 7.15
C MET A 89 18.68 -6.83 6.56
N GLU A 90 18.46 -7.34 5.35
CA GLU A 90 19.37 -8.29 4.70
C GLU A 90 19.18 -8.26 3.19
N ASN A 91 20.28 -8.33 2.42
CA ASN A 91 20.26 -8.43 0.95
C ASN A 91 19.36 -7.39 0.25
N GLY A 92 19.35 -6.15 0.75
CA GLY A 92 18.49 -5.10 0.21
C GLY A 92 17.01 -5.25 0.55
N ILE A 93 16.63 -6.10 1.52
CA ILE A 93 15.25 -6.24 2.01
C ILE A 93 15.19 -5.62 3.40
N ILE A 94 14.19 -4.76 3.63
CA ILE A 94 13.92 -4.15 4.93
C ILE A 94 12.61 -4.74 5.44
N ILE A 95 12.68 -5.61 6.45
CA ILE A 95 11.50 -6.16 7.13
C ILE A 95 11.25 -5.33 8.38
N VAL A 96 10.02 -4.87 8.55
CA VAL A 96 9.62 -3.96 9.62
C VAL A 96 8.33 -4.45 10.26
N GLU A 97 8.06 -3.94 11.46
CA GLU A 97 6.73 -3.96 12.05
C GLU A 97 6.06 -2.60 11.74
N THR A 98 4.94 -2.60 11.01
CA THR A 98 4.20 -1.38 10.66
C THR A 98 3.54 -0.76 11.89
N LYS A 99 3.05 0.49 11.77
CA LYS A 99 2.19 1.10 12.81
C LYS A 99 0.94 0.27 13.12
N HIS A 100 0.36 -0.39 12.11
CA HIS A 100 -0.75 -1.33 12.28
C HIS A 100 -0.36 -2.60 13.06
N GLY A 101 0.93 -2.98 13.02
CA GLY A 101 1.43 -4.21 13.66
C GLY A 101 1.71 -5.35 12.69
N PHE A 102 1.66 -5.12 11.37
CA PHE A 102 2.05 -6.12 10.39
C PHE A 102 3.56 -6.28 10.35
N VAL A 103 4.05 -7.52 10.27
CA VAL A 103 5.47 -7.79 9.99
C VAL A 103 5.61 -8.09 8.51
N CYS A 104 6.12 -7.12 7.74
CA CYS A 104 6.21 -7.23 6.29
C CYS A 104 7.43 -6.47 5.74
N ALA A 105 7.74 -6.72 4.47
CA ALA A 105 8.77 -5.98 3.76
C ALA A 105 8.32 -4.54 3.46
N ASN A 106 9.24 -3.59 3.58
CA ASN A 106 9.07 -2.18 3.22
C ASN A 106 7.82 -1.51 3.80
N ALA A 107 7.37 -1.93 4.99
CA ALA A 107 6.13 -1.45 5.60
C ALA A 107 4.86 -1.63 4.72
N GLY A 108 4.88 -2.54 3.75
CA GLY A 108 3.79 -2.70 2.77
C GLY A 108 3.73 -1.61 1.71
N ILE A 109 4.74 -0.73 1.65
CA ILE A 109 4.87 0.32 0.64
C ILE A 109 5.23 -0.29 -0.70
N ASP A 110 4.59 0.21 -1.76
CA ASP A 110 4.68 -0.35 -3.10
C ASP A 110 4.80 0.76 -4.16
N GLU A 111 5.77 0.62 -5.06
CA GLU A 111 6.04 1.52 -6.19
C GLU A 111 5.40 1.01 -7.51
N SER A 112 4.85 -0.20 -7.52
CA SER A 112 4.20 -0.78 -8.70
C SER A 112 2.77 -0.26 -8.86
N ASN A 113 2.25 -0.31 -10.09
CA ASN A 113 0.89 0.13 -10.44
C ASN A 113 0.55 1.55 -9.96
N VAL A 114 1.56 2.40 -9.84
CA VAL A 114 1.48 3.85 -9.68
C VAL A 114 2.40 4.52 -10.70
N GLN A 115 2.26 5.82 -10.86
CA GLN A 115 3.14 6.59 -11.72
C GLN A 115 4.59 6.48 -11.26
N ASP A 116 5.54 6.41 -12.21
CA ASP A 116 6.97 6.42 -11.90
C ASP A 116 7.35 7.59 -10.97
N GLY A 117 8.14 7.30 -9.95
CA GLY A 117 8.53 8.27 -8.93
C GLY A 117 7.47 8.51 -7.85
N TYR A 118 6.41 7.69 -7.80
CA TYR A 118 5.44 7.65 -6.70
C TYR A 118 5.50 6.31 -5.96
N ALA A 119 5.03 6.32 -4.71
CA ALA A 119 4.85 5.13 -3.91
C ALA A 119 3.46 5.15 -3.24
N THR A 120 2.87 3.97 -3.05
CA THR A 120 1.62 3.79 -2.32
C THR A 120 1.93 3.30 -0.92
N LEU A 121 1.41 3.99 0.10
CA LEU A 121 1.44 3.54 1.49
C LEU A 121 0.26 2.60 1.75
N LEU A 122 0.26 1.91 2.90
CA LEU A 122 -0.91 1.17 3.35
C LEU A 122 -2.07 2.13 3.74
N PRO A 123 -3.33 1.65 3.72
CA PRO A 123 -4.46 2.40 4.25
C PRO A 123 -4.20 2.83 5.70
N ASP A 124 -4.76 3.97 6.11
CA ASP A 124 -4.52 4.49 7.46
C ASP A 124 -5.12 3.55 8.53
N ASP A 125 -6.35 3.08 8.30
CA ASP A 125 -7.07 2.14 9.17
C ASP A 125 -7.77 1.05 8.33
N PRO A 126 -7.08 -0.04 7.96
CA PRO A 126 -7.59 -1.07 7.05
C PRO A 126 -8.74 -1.92 7.62
N ASP A 127 -9.05 -1.79 8.91
CA ASP A 127 -10.17 -2.49 9.56
C ASP A 127 -11.51 -1.74 9.39
N LYS A 128 -11.49 -0.48 8.93
CA LYS A 128 -12.68 0.36 8.67
C LYS A 128 -13.02 0.46 7.20
#